data_AF-A0A016S5L2-F1
#
_entry.id   AF-A0A016S5L2-F1
#
_cell.length_a   1.000
_cell.length_b   1.000
_cell.length_c   1.000
_cell.angle_alpha   90.00
_cell.angle_beta   90.00
_cell.angle_gamma   90.00
#
_symmetry.space_group_name_H-M   'P 1'
#
loop_
_entity.id
_entity.type
_entity.pdbx_description
1 polymer ?
#
loop_
_entity_poly.entity_id
_entity_poly.type
_entity_poly.pdbx_seq_one_letter_code
_entity_poly.pdbx_strand_id
1 'polypeptide(L)'
;MSLHAFNLKTAKQRLTRQLNELAAFAKESEECSHPWNFPTSLKDLQLFLATKLIIVRALCEKLECKIEGIWQFYNECMCALTSLKEQDENMGSDRESSFEKYWEEKKGDYRSEVASEIGNQLETRVVELECQRASIKQEMINETAQCKIGNSAGTNDFSSMDRRLFGNELKIPEFTGNAAEFDSVWKLIGELIHKHPYSNIEKLPILLSCYKGDAARALNTHMEKLCSN
;
A
#
# COMPACT_ATOMS: atom_id res chain seq x y z
N MET A 1 -5.16 7.42 43.46
CA MET A 1 -4.07 7.28 42.46
C MET A 1 -3.34 8.62 42.40
N SER A 2 -2.02 8.66 42.54
CA SER A 2 -1.28 9.93 42.55
C SER A 2 -1.39 10.56 41.17
N LEU A 3 -2.11 11.69 41.04
CA LEU A 3 -2.03 12.54 39.85
C LEU A 3 -0.61 13.07 39.78
N HIS A 4 0.23 12.47 38.93
CA HIS A 4 1.46 13.15 38.53
C HIS A 4 1.04 14.43 37.81
N ALA A 5 1.44 15.59 38.36
CA ALA A 5 1.08 16.88 37.80
C ALA A 5 1.51 16.95 36.33
N PHE A 6 0.57 17.28 35.44
CA PHE A 6 0.84 17.37 34.01
C PHE A 6 1.97 18.37 33.74
N ASN A 7 3.02 17.91 33.07
CA ASN A 7 4.18 18.72 32.72
C ASN A 7 4.17 19.08 31.23
N LEU A 8 3.71 20.29 30.95
CA LEU A 8 3.59 20.82 29.59
C LEU A 8 4.92 20.84 28.83
N LYS A 9 6.04 21.13 29.51
CA LYS A 9 7.37 21.15 28.87
C LYS A 9 7.77 19.76 28.39
N THR A 10 7.60 18.76 29.25
CA THR A 10 7.90 17.36 28.89
C THR A 10 6.99 16.86 27.78
N ALA A 11 5.70 17.22 27.80
CA ALA A 11 4.75 16.86 26.75
C ALA A 11 5.18 17.42 25.39
N LYS A 12 5.49 18.72 25.32
CA LYS A 12 5.99 19.39 24.10
C LYS A 12 7.28 18.77 23.56
N GLN A 13 8.23 18.44 24.44
CA GLN A 13 9.48 17.79 24.03
C GLN A 13 9.24 16.39 23.46
N ARG A 14 8.39 15.58 24.11
CA ARG A 14 8.03 14.25 23.64
C ARG A 14 7.30 14.30 22.28
N LEU A 15 6.38 15.24 22.14
CA LEU A 15 5.67 15.49 20.88
C LEU A 15 6.63 15.83 19.74
N THR A 16 7.58 16.76 19.97
CA THR A 16 8.62 17.07 18.97
C THR A 16 9.42 15.85 18.56
N ARG A 17 9.83 15.00 19.53
CA ARG A 17 10.56 13.77 19.21
C ARG A 17 9.72 12.86 18.31
N GLN A 18 8.46 12.64 18.65
CA GLN A 18 7.59 11.79 17.83
C GLN A 18 7.35 12.35 16.43
N LEU A 19 7.13 13.65 16.29
CA LEU A 19 6.96 14.31 14.98
C LEU A 19 8.24 14.30 14.14
N ASN A 20 9.42 14.31 14.77
CA ASN A 20 10.69 14.17 14.07
C ASN A 20 10.92 12.73 13.59
N GLU A 21 10.55 11.74 14.41
CA GLU A 21 10.58 10.33 14.01
C GLU A 21 9.60 10.06 12.85
N LEU A 22 8.40 10.62 12.90
CA LEU A 22 7.43 10.54 11.78
C LEU A 22 8.01 11.12 10.50
N ALA A 23 8.66 12.29 10.57
CA ALA A 23 9.31 12.91 9.42
C ALA A 23 10.46 12.06 8.86
N ALA A 24 11.20 11.35 9.72
CA ALA A 24 12.24 10.42 9.28
C ALA A 24 11.65 9.23 8.51
N PHE A 25 10.55 8.64 9.00
CA PHE A 25 9.85 7.57 8.28
C PHE A 25 9.26 8.05 6.96
N ALA A 26 8.62 9.23 6.93
CA ALA A 26 8.11 9.82 5.70
C ALA A 26 9.21 9.97 4.64
N LYS A 27 10.39 10.44 5.03
CA LYS A 27 11.54 10.57 4.14
C LYS A 27 12.09 9.22 3.64
N GLU A 28 12.17 8.21 4.52
CA GLU A 28 12.56 6.84 4.12
C GLU A 28 11.58 6.27 3.09
N SER A 29 10.29 6.57 3.26
CA SER A 29 9.20 6.13 2.38
C SER A 29 9.21 6.80 0.99
N GLU A 30 9.73 8.03 0.86
CA GLU A 30 9.89 8.69 -0.45
C GLU A 30 10.81 7.90 -1.41
N GLU A 31 11.73 7.09 -0.89
CA GLU A 31 12.57 6.23 -1.74
C GLU A 31 11.76 5.13 -2.45
N CYS A 32 10.57 4.81 -1.93
CA CYS A 32 9.66 3.80 -2.47
C CYS A 32 8.48 4.41 -3.25
N SER A 33 8.36 5.74 -3.33
CA SER A 33 7.22 6.40 -4.01
C SER A 33 7.37 6.44 -5.54
N HIS A 34 8.60 6.35 -6.04
CA HIS A 34 8.92 6.38 -7.46
C HIS A 34 8.51 5.08 -8.16
N PRO A 35 8.19 5.13 -9.48
CA PRO A 35 7.94 3.92 -10.26
C PRO A 35 9.09 2.93 -10.15
N TRP A 36 8.77 1.64 -10.03
CA TRP A 36 9.79 0.61 -9.91
C TRP A 36 10.53 0.42 -11.23
N ASN A 37 11.86 0.31 -11.14
CA ASN A 37 12.68 -0.22 -12.22
C ASN A 37 12.84 -1.73 -11.97
N PHE A 38 11.95 -2.52 -12.55
CA PHE A 38 11.95 -3.96 -12.34
C PHE A 38 13.19 -4.61 -12.97
N PRO A 39 13.83 -5.58 -12.29
CA PRO A 39 14.91 -6.35 -12.90
C PRO A 39 14.41 -7.16 -14.10
N THR A 40 15.27 -7.28 -15.11
CA THR A 40 14.98 -8.03 -16.34
C THR A 40 15.28 -9.53 -16.22
N SER A 41 16.09 -9.94 -15.23
CA SER A 41 16.37 -11.35 -14.97
C SER A 41 15.33 -11.92 -14.01
N LEU A 42 14.84 -13.14 -14.26
CA LEU A 42 13.83 -13.77 -13.42
C LEU A 42 14.29 -13.94 -11.96
N LYS A 43 15.55 -14.31 -11.76
CA LYS A 43 16.12 -14.51 -10.41
C LYS A 43 16.18 -13.19 -9.65
N ASP A 44 16.66 -12.13 -10.30
CA ASP A 44 16.76 -10.82 -9.65
C ASP A 44 15.38 -10.22 -9.42
N LEU A 45 14.42 -10.44 -10.32
CA LEU A 45 13.04 -10.00 -10.17
C LEU A 45 12.36 -10.71 -9.00
N GLN A 46 12.53 -12.02 -8.85
CA GLN A 46 12.00 -12.77 -7.69
C GLN A 46 12.57 -12.25 -6.37
N LEU A 47 13.88 -12.01 -6.32
CA LEU A 47 14.55 -11.45 -5.15
C LEU A 47 14.07 -10.01 -4.88
N PHE A 48 13.94 -9.19 -5.91
CA PHE A 48 13.45 -7.82 -5.83
C PHE A 48 12.02 -7.78 -5.27
N LEU A 49 11.11 -8.57 -5.84
CA LEU A 49 9.71 -8.61 -5.38
C LEU A 49 9.61 -9.10 -3.94
N ALA A 50 10.38 -10.12 -3.55
CA ALA A 50 10.37 -10.61 -2.17
C ALA A 50 10.90 -9.58 -1.18
N THR A 51 12.02 -8.91 -1.52
CA THR A 51 12.66 -7.93 -0.63
C THR A 51 11.90 -6.61 -0.56
N LYS A 52 11.54 -6.02 -1.69
CA LYS A 52 10.80 -4.76 -1.75
C LYS A 52 9.42 -4.87 -1.11
N LEU A 53 8.71 -5.99 -1.31
CA LEU A 53 7.40 -6.18 -0.68
C LEU A 53 7.50 -6.15 0.87
N ILE A 54 8.51 -6.81 1.44
CA ILE A 54 8.74 -6.81 2.90
C ILE A 54 9.09 -5.40 3.39
N ILE A 55 9.99 -4.71 2.69
CA ILE A 55 10.43 -3.36 3.07
C ILE A 55 9.26 -2.38 3.04
N VAL A 56 8.50 -2.35 1.94
CA VAL A 56 7.39 -1.41 1.75
C VAL A 56 6.27 -1.67 2.76
N ARG A 57 5.91 -2.94 3.01
CA ARG A 57 4.91 -3.27 4.06
C ARG A 57 5.36 -2.83 5.45
N ALA A 58 6.62 -3.06 5.80
CA ALA A 58 7.16 -2.61 7.08
C ALA A 58 7.14 -1.07 7.20
N LEU A 59 7.33 -0.34 6.10
CA LEU A 59 7.20 1.12 6.10
C LEU A 59 5.76 1.59 6.25
N CYS A 60 4.79 0.94 5.59
CA CYS A 60 3.36 1.19 5.81
C CYS A 60 3.00 1.05 7.29
N GLU A 61 3.32 -0.10 7.90
CA GLU A 61 3.02 -0.39 9.31
C GLU A 61 3.69 0.61 10.25
N LYS A 62 4.96 0.96 10.01
CA LYS A 62 5.68 1.96 10.82
C LYS A 62 5.02 3.34 10.75
N LEU A 63 4.59 3.78 9.57
CA LEU A 63 3.93 5.08 9.41
C LEU A 63 2.56 5.07 10.10
N GLU A 64 1.73 4.06 9.87
CA GLU A 64 0.41 3.92 10.47
C GLU A 64 0.47 3.90 12.00
N CYS A 65 1.28 3.00 12.58
CA CYS A 65 1.46 2.92 14.02
C CYS A 65 2.02 4.22 14.61
N LYS A 66 2.87 4.94 13.86
CA LYS A 66 3.45 6.20 14.34
C LYS A 66 2.43 7.33 14.36
N ILE A 67 1.59 7.45 13.32
CA ILE A 67 0.50 8.43 13.25
C ILE A 67 -0.50 8.16 14.38
N GLU A 68 -0.94 6.92 14.55
CA GLU A 68 -1.85 6.53 15.63
C GLU A 68 -1.25 6.84 17.00
N GLY A 69 0.01 6.48 17.24
CA GLY A 69 0.68 6.75 18.50
C GLY A 69 0.88 8.24 18.82
N ILE A 70 1.03 9.10 17.80
CA ILE A 70 1.06 10.56 17.97
C ILE A 70 -0.32 11.07 18.36
N TRP A 71 -1.37 10.62 17.67
CA TRP A 71 -2.75 11.00 17.97
C TRP A 71 -3.18 10.57 19.37
N GLN A 72 -2.87 9.33 19.75
CA GLN A 72 -3.13 8.83 21.10
C GLN A 72 -2.43 9.72 22.13
N PHE A 73 -1.15 10.02 21.93
CA PHE A 73 -0.38 10.86 22.85
C PHE A 73 -0.93 12.30 22.93
N TYR A 74 -1.33 12.89 21.80
CA TYR A 74 -1.97 14.19 21.75
C TYR A 74 -3.27 14.19 22.57
N ASN A 75 -4.13 13.20 22.34
CA ASN A 75 -5.41 13.05 23.04
C ASN A 75 -5.22 12.85 24.55
N GLU A 76 -4.23 12.03 24.96
CA GLU A 76 -3.86 11.87 26.36
C GLU A 76 -3.45 13.21 27.00
N CYS A 77 -2.67 14.03 26.28
CA CYS A 77 -2.29 15.36 26.76
C CYS A 77 -3.50 16.29 26.88
N MET A 78 -4.39 16.29 25.89
CA MET A 78 -5.61 17.12 25.91
C MET A 78 -6.52 16.72 27.07
N CYS A 79 -6.77 15.42 27.29
CA CYS A 79 -7.54 14.94 28.44
C CYS A 79 -6.94 15.41 29.77
N ALA A 80 -5.62 15.31 29.93
CA ALA A 80 -4.95 15.77 31.15
C ALA A 80 -5.06 17.30 31.35
N LEU A 81 -5.06 18.06 30.27
CA LEU A 81 -5.25 19.52 30.28
C LEU A 81 -6.68 19.91 30.61
N THR A 82 -7.68 19.20 30.06
CA THR A 82 -9.10 19.38 30.41
C THR A 82 -9.32 19.12 31.91
N SER A 83 -8.78 18.03 32.46
CA SER A 83 -8.87 17.76 33.90
C SER A 83 -8.17 18.82 34.77
N LEU A 84 -7.10 19.45 34.25
CA LEU A 84 -6.44 20.55 34.95
C LEU A 84 -7.32 21.82 34.94
N LYS A 85 -7.99 22.10 33.82
CA LYS A 85 -8.93 23.22 33.66
C LYS A 85 -10.15 23.10 34.57
N GLU A 86 -10.63 21.89 34.80
CA GLU A 86 -11.70 21.63 35.78
C GLU A 86 -11.28 21.96 37.23
N GLN A 87 -9.97 21.87 37.54
CA GLN A 87 -9.43 22.18 38.87
C GLN A 87 -9.07 23.65 39.04
N ASP A 88 -8.48 24.26 38.00
CA ASP A 88 -8.13 25.68 37.94
C ASP A 88 -8.33 26.16 36.49
N GLU A 89 -9.44 26.87 36.27
CA GLU A 89 -9.89 27.29 34.94
C GLU A 89 -8.85 28.17 34.24
N ASN A 90 -8.29 29.15 34.94
CA ASN A 90 -7.33 30.10 34.37
C ASN A 90 -6.02 29.39 34.02
N MET A 91 -5.45 28.63 34.96
CA MET A 91 -4.18 27.93 34.74
C MET A 91 -4.32 26.82 33.70
N GLY A 92 -5.45 26.11 33.69
CA GLY A 92 -5.74 25.06 32.72
C GLY A 92 -5.92 25.60 31.31
N SER A 93 -6.71 26.66 31.15
CA SER A 93 -6.95 27.30 29.84
C SER A 93 -5.65 27.84 29.24
N ASP A 94 -4.80 28.52 30.02
CA ASP A 94 -3.51 29.03 29.55
C ASP A 94 -2.60 27.91 29.03
N ARG A 95 -2.60 26.76 29.73
CA ARG A 95 -1.78 25.60 29.36
C ARG A 95 -2.32 24.85 28.15
N GLU A 96 -3.64 24.73 28.04
CA GLU A 96 -4.34 24.14 26.90
C GLU A 96 -4.04 24.93 25.63
N SER A 97 -4.32 26.24 25.62
CA SER A 97 -4.01 27.11 24.47
C SER A 97 -2.51 27.12 24.13
N SER A 98 -1.63 27.06 25.14
CA SER A 98 -0.19 26.95 24.90
C SER A 98 0.21 25.62 24.23
N PHE A 99 -0.50 24.52 24.50
CA PHE A 99 -0.26 23.22 23.89
C PHE A 99 -0.81 23.15 22.46
N GLU A 100 -2.03 23.62 22.25
CA GLU A 100 -2.66 23.70 20.91
C GLU A 100 -1.84 24.57 19.96
N LYS A 101 -1.47 25.78 20.39
CA LYS A 101 -0.58 26.65 19.60
C LYS A 101 0.74 25.96 19.26
N TYR A 102 1.27 25.16 20.17
CA TYR A 102 2.50 24.40 19.90
C TYR A 102 2.28 23.29 18.86
N TRP A 103 1.14 22.60 18.90
CA TRP A 103 0.75 21.63 17.89
C TRP A 103 0.64 22.27 16.49
N GLU A 104 -0.02 23.44 16.41
CA GLU A 104 -0.12 24.24 15.19
C GLU A 104 1.25 24.72 14.68
N GLU A 105 2.10 25.28 15.55
CA GLU A 105 3.46 25.72 15.22
C GLU A 105 4.34 24.57 14.70
N LYS A 106 4.15 23.36 15.24
CA LYS A 106 4.83 22.16 14.75
C LYS A 106 4.18 21.55 13.52
N LYS A 107 3.05 22.09 13.07
CA LYS A 107 2.25 21.59 11.94
C LYS A 107 1.87 20.13 12.14
N GLY A 108 1.41 19.78 13.35
CA GLY A 108 1.12 18.40 13.73
C GLY A 108 0.13 17.71 12.80
N ASP A 109 -1.02 18.34 12.53
CA ASP A 109 -2.04 17.81 11.62
C ASP A 109 -1.50 17.60 10.21
N TYR A 110 -0.89 18.65 9.64
CA TYR A 110 -0.32 18.61 8.30
C TYR A 110 0.75 17.51 8.15
N ARG A 111 1.62 17.33 9.15
CA ARG A 111 2.65 16.26 9.10
C ARG A 111 2.02 14.87 9.15
N SER A 112 0.99 14.68 9.97
CA SER A 112 0.24 13.43 10.04
C SER A 112 -0.50 13.14 8.73
N GLU A 113 -1.10 14.15 8.12
CA GLU A 113 -1.78 14.05 6.83
C GLU A 113 -0.82 13.69 5.70
N VAL A 114 0.31 14.39 5.57
CA VAL A 114 1.35 14.07 4.58
C VAL A 114 1.88 12.65 4.77
N ALA A 115 2.13 12.23 6.01
CA ALA A 115 2.58 10.88 6.30
C ALA A 115 1.52 9.81 5.95
N SER A 116 0.25 10.11 6.17
CA SER A 116 -0.87 9.24 5.77
C SER A 116 -0.97 9.13 4.25
N GLU A 117 -0.80 10.24 3.51
CA GLU A 117 -0.79 10.23 2.05
C GLU A 117 0.38 9.39 1.50
N ILE A 118 1.58 9.52 2.07
CA ILE A 118 2.73 8.67 1.75
C ILE A 118 2.40 7.20 2.06
N GLY A 119 1.78 6.92 3.20
CA GLY A 119 1.31 5.57 3.55
C GLY A 119 0.39 4.97 2.49
N ASN A 120 -0.60 5.72 2.03
CA ASN A 120 -1.51 5.30 0.96
C ASN A 120 -0.77 5.04 -0.35
N GLN A 121 0.21 5.88 -0.70
CA GLN A 121 1.06 5.65 -1.89
C GLN A 121 1.86 4.36 -1.76
N LEU A 122 2.45 4.08 -0.59
CA LEU A 122 3.16 2.83 -0.35
C LEU A 122 2.25 1.62 -0.45
N GLU A 123 1.02 1.69 0.07
CA GLU A 123 0.05 0.62 -0.07
C GLU A 123 -0.28 0.32 -1.53
N THR A 124 -0.40 1.35 -2.37
CA THR A 124 -0.53 1.17 -3.82
C THR A 124 0.67 0.44 -4.41
N ARG A 125 1.89 0.76 -3.96
CA ARG A 125 3.12 0.05 -4.37
C ARG A 125 3.16 -1.39 -3.87
N VAL A 126 2.63 -1.70 -2.70
CA VAL A 126 2.47 -3.08 -2.21
C VAL A 126 1.61 -3.87 -3.19
N VAL A 127 0.47 -3.32 -3.60
CA VAL A 127 -0.42 -4.00 -4.56
C VAL A 127 0.25 -4.19 -5.92
N GLU A 128 0.98 -3.20 -6.43
CA GLU A 128 1.76 -3.33 -7.67
C GLU A 128 2.78 -4.48 -7.58
N LEU A 129 3.53 -4.59 -6.48
CA LEU A 129 4.50 -5.67 -6.26
C LEU A 129 3.81 -7.04 -6.15
N GLU A 130 2.62 -7.10 -5.55
CA GLU A 130 1.82 -8.33 -5.47
C GLU A 130 1.26 -8.77 -6.82
N CYS A 131 0.79 -7.83 -7.63
CA CYS A 131 0.36 -8.05 -9.02
C CYS A 131 1.49 -8.67 -9.84
N GLN A 132 2.69 -8.09 -9.80
CA GLN A 132 3.85 -8.64 -10.49
C GLN A 132 4.22 -10.03 -9.99
N ARG A 133 4.20 -10.23 -8.67
CA ARG A 133 4.52 -11.54 -8.07
C ARG A 133 3.52 -12.62 -8.47
N ALA A 134 2.23 -12.30 -8.48
CA ALA A 134 1.17 -13.23 -8.86
C ALA A 134 1.23 -13.56 -10.36
N SER A 135 1.46 -12.56 -11.22
CA SER A 135 1.60 -12.74 -12.66
C SER A 135 2.76 -13.70 -13.01
N ILE A 136 3.95 -13.48 -12.42
CA ILE A 136 5.11 -14.37 -12.64
C ILE A 136 4.82 -15.80 -12.16
N LYS A 137 4.17 -15.95 -11.00
CA LYS A 137 3.83 -17.28 -10.47
C LYS A 137 2.90 -18.03 -11.44
N GLN A 138 1.94 -17.34 -12.05
CA GLN A 138 1.03 -17.91 -13.02
C GLN A 138 1.74 -18.30 -14.33
N GLU A 139 2.62 -17.44 -14.85
CA GLU A 139 3.44 -17.73 -16.04
C GLU A 139 4.27 -19.02 -15.82
N MET A 140 4.92 -19.16 -14.67
CA MET A 140 5.70 -20.37 -14.32
C MET A 140 4.86 -21.66 -14.23
N ILE A 141 3.62 -21.56 -13.73
CA ILE A 141 2.69 -22.70 -13.66
C ILE A 141 2.27 -23.12 -15.08
N ASN A 142 1.94 -22.15 -15.93
CA ASN A 142 1.53 -22.38 -17.31
C ASN A 142 2.65 -23.05 -18.13
N GLU A 143 3.90 -22.61 -17.96
CA GLU A 143 5.08 -23.23 -18.59
C GLU A 143 5.30 -24.67 -18.14
N THR A 144 5.15 -24.93 -16.83
CA THR A 144 5.28 -26.27 -16.26
C THR A 144 4.18 -27.21 -16.77
N ALA A 145 2.97 -26.69 -17.00
CA ALA A 145 1.87 -27.45 -17.57
C ALA A 145 2.08 -27.75 -19.07
N GLN A 146 2.61 -26.79 -19.84
CA GLN A 146 2.93 -26.98 -21.26
C GLN A 146 4.05 -28.01 -21.49
N CYS A 147 5.12 -27.99 -20.67
CA CYS A 147 6.19 -28.99 -20.76
C CYS A 147 5.73 -30.42 -20.45
N LYS A 148 4.67 -30.59 -19.64
CA LYS A 148 4.14 -31.92 -19.28
C LYS A 148 3.26 -32.55 -20.37
N ILE A 149 2.79 -31.76 -21.35
CA ILE A 149 1.87 -32.22 -22.40
C ILE A 149 2.64 -32.52 -23.71
N GLY A 150 3.87 -32.02 -23.88
CA GLY A 150 4.70 -32.25 -25.08
C GLY A 150 5.92 -33.15 -24.83
N ASN A 151 5.78 -34.47 -25.02
CA ASN A 151 6.92 -35.36 -25.21
C ASN A 151 7.18 -35.55 -26.72
N SER A 152 8.18 -34.87 -27.28
CA SER A 152 8.85 -35.25 -28.53
C SER A 152 10.07 -34.37 -28.75
N ALA A 153 11.26 -35.01 -28.72
CA ALA A 153 12.56 -34.58 -29.24
C ALA A 153 12.67 -33.17 -29.84
N GLY A 154 13.49 -32.33 -29.21
CA GLY A 154 13.94 -31.06 -29.76
C GLY A 154 14.75 -30.27 -28.74
N THR A 155 16.06 -30.47 -28.75
CA THR A 155 17.01 -29.51 -28.19
C THR A 155 16.74 -28.17 -28.87
N ASN A 156 16.14 -27.20 -28.18
CA ASN A 156 16.20 -25.79 -28.58
C ASN A 156 15.72 -24.85 -27.45
N ASP A 157 16.66 -24.01 -27.03
CA ASP A 157 16.49 -22.64 -26.54
C ASP A 157 15.62 -22.39 -25.29
N PHE A 158 16.24 -22.68 -24.15
CA PHE A 158 16.03 -21.96 -22.88
C PHE A 158 16.29 -20.43 -22.96
N SER A 159 16.64 -19.89 -24.13
CA SER A 159 17.06 -18.49 -24.36
C SER A 159 15.93 -17.56 -24.82
N SER A 160 14.71 -18.07 -25.07
CA SER A 160 13.58 -17.27 -25.59
C SER A 160 12.80 -16.49 -24.52
N MET A 161 13.09 -16.69 -23.22
CA MET A 161 12.58 -15.80 -22.15
C MET A 161 13.17 -14.38 -22.23
N ASP A 162 14.12 -14.15 -23.13
CA ASP A 162 14.74 -12.85 -23.34
C ASP A 162 13.76 -11.83 -23.96
N ARG A 163 13.55 -10.76 -23.19
CA ARG A 163 13.34 -9.35 -23.61
C ARG A 163 11.96 -8.73 -23.63
N ARG A 164 10.83 -9.45 -23.55
CA ARG A 164 9.50 -8.78 -23.59
C ARG A 164 8.68 -8.81 -22.31
N LEU A 165 8.98 -9.68 -21.34
CA LEU A 165 8.05 -10.00 -20.26
C LEU A 165 8.30 -9.25 -18.94
N PHE A 166 9.43 -8.56 -18.78
CA PHE A 166 9.83 -7.90 -17.53
C PHE A 166 9.86 -6.37 -17.65
N GLY A 167 9.02 -5.82 -18.54
CA GLY A 167 8.93 -4.37 -18.74
C GLY A 167 8.45 -3.64 -17.47
N ASN A 168 8.66 -2.32 -17.44
CA ASN A 168 8.17 -1.43 -16.39
C ASN A 168 6.62 -1.31 -16.34
N GLU A 169 5.91 -2.17 -17.08
CA GLU A 169 4.46 -2.14 -17.19
C GLU A 169 3.85 -3.00 -16.08
N LEU A 170 2.88 -2.42 -15.36
CA LEU A 170 2.12 -3.11 -14.32
C LEU A 170 1.38 -4.31 -14.92
N LYS A 171 1.78 -5.53 -14.55
CA LYS A 171 1.10 -6.76 -14.95
C LYS A 171 0.05 -7.15 -13.92
N ILE A 172 -1.20 -7.17 -14.33
CA ILE A 172 -2.32 -7.65 -13.50
C ILE A 172 -2.51 -9.14 -13.77
N PRO A 173 -2.71 -9.98 -12.74
CA PRO A 173 -2.89 -11.42 -12.93
C PRO A 173 -4.05 -11.76 -13.85
N GLU A 174 -3.86 -12.79 -14.68
CA GLU A 174 -4.88 -13.25 -15.59
C GLU A 174 -5.84 -14.21 -14.87
N PHE A 175 -7.14 -14.07 -15.11
CA PHE A 175 -8.16 -14.99 -14.62
C PHE A 175 -8.72 -15.81 -15.78
N THR A 176 -8.44 -17.11 -15.78
CA THR A 176 -8.88 -18.04 -16.83
C THR A 176 -10.19 -18.75 -16.53
N GLY A 177 -10.72 -18.62 -15.31
CA GLY A 177 -11.97 -19.25 -14.87
C GLY A 177 -11.84 -20.26 -13.73
N ASN A 178 -10.65 -20.42 -13.14
CA ASN A 178 -10.47 -21.30 -11.98
C ASN A 178 -11.12 -20.71 -10.72
N ALA A 179 -12.24 -21.28 -10.28
CA ALA A 179 -12.97 -20.81 -9.11
C ALA A 179 -12.12 -20.72 -7.83
N ALA A 180 -11.13 -21.61 -7.65
CA ALA A 180 -10.26 -21.60 -6.46
C ALA A 180 -9.32 -20.38 -6.38
N GLU A 181 -9.07 -19.73 -7.51
CA GLU A 181 -8.18 -18.56 -7.61
C GLU A 181 -8.96 -17.24 -7.65
N PHE A 182 -10.28 -17.30 -7.86
CA PHE A 182 -11.13 -16.14 -8.08
C PHE A 182 -11.04 -15.15 -6.92
N ASP A 183 -11.19 -15.58 -5.68
CA ASP A 183 -11.18 -14.68 -4.52
C ASP A 183 -9.83 -13.97 -4.35
N SER A 184 -8.72 -14.66 -4.66
CA SER A 184 -7.38 -14.09 -4.58
C SER A 184 -7.14 -13.04 -5.67
N VAL A 185 -7.54 -13.35 -6.91
CA VAL A 185 -7.42 -12.43 -8.04
C VAL A 185 -8.36 -11.24 -7.88
N TRP A 186 -9.60 -11.47 -7.45
CA TRP A 186 -10.59 -10.42 -7.21
C TRP A 186 -10.16 -9.47 -6.10
N LYS A 187 -9.64 -9.99 -4.98
CA LYS A 187 -9.09 -9.17 -3.90
C LYS A 187 -7.98 -8.25 -4.41
N LEU A 188 -7.03 -8.80 -5.17
CA LEU A 188 -5.89 -8.04 -5.68
C LEU A 188 -6.30 -6.97 -6.69
N ILE A 189 -7.21 -7.31 -7.61
CA ILE A 189 -7.78 -6.35 -8.58
C ILE A 189 -8.57 -5.28 -7.85
N GLY A 190 -9.39 -5.65 -6.87
CA GLY A 190 -10.15 -4.72 -6.05
C GLY A 190 -9.23 -3.73 -5.34
N GLU A 191 -8.21 -4.22 -4.66
CA GLU A 191 -7.22 -3.37 -4.00
C GLU A 191 -6.48 -2.46 -5.00
N LEU A 192 -6.11 -2.97 -6.18
CA LEU A 192 -5.43 -2.18 -7.21
C LEU A 192 -6.33 -1.06 -7.75
N ILE A 193 -7.58 -1.40 -8.08
CA ILE A 193 -8.58 -0.48 -8.64
C ILE A 193 -9.02 0.57 -7.63
N HIS A 194 -9.05 0.23 -6.34
CA HIS A 194 -9.45 1.15 -5.28
C HIS A 194 -8.30 2.02 -4.76
N LYS A 195 -7.05 1.55 -4.83
CA LYS A 195 -5.87 2.28 -4.34
C LYS A 195 -5.17 3.12 -5.42
N HIS A 196 -5.39 2.87 -6.71
CA HIS A 196 -4.95 3.77 -7.78
C HIS A 196 -6.02 4.80 -8.14
N PRO A 197 -5.63 6.02 -8.56
CA PRO A 197 -6.56 7.08 -8.98
C PRO A 197 -7.13 6.85 -10.39
N TYR A 198 -7.50 5.62 -10.73
CA TYR A 198 -8.20 5.34 -11.99
C TYR A 198 -9.60 5.94 -11.96
N SER A 199 -9.99 6.62 -13.02
CA SER A 199 -11.39 6.99 -13.25
C SER A 199 -12.26 5.75 -13.40
N ASN A 200 -13.56 5.85 -13.11
CA ASN A 200 -14.49 4.72 -13.30
C ASN A 200 -14.49 4.19 -14.75
N ILE A 201 -14.14 5.03 -15.73
CA ILE A 201 -14.02 4.66 -17.13
C ILE A 201 -12.76 3.82 -17.38
N GLU A 202 -11.66 4.10 -16.69
CA GLU A 202 -10.39 3.34 -16.83
C GLU A 202 -10.42 2.01 -16.08
N LYS A 203 -11.21 1.91 -15.01
CA LYS A 203 -11.36 0.68 -14.20
C LYS A 203 -11.92 -0.50 -14.99
N LEU A 204 -12.87 -0.26 -15.89
CA LEU A 204 -13.53 -1.32 -16.65
C LEU A 204 -12.59 -1.98 -17.67
N PRO A 205 -11.87 -1.25 -18.55
CA PRO A 205 -10.86 -1.83 -19.43
C PRO A 205 -9.78 -2.62 -18.68
N ILE A 206 -9.33 -2.11 -17.53
CA ILE A 206 -8.38 -2.80 -16.65
C ILE A 206 -8.95 -4.15 -16.20
N LEU A 207 -10.16 -4.15 -15.64
CA LEU A 207 -10.84 -5.36 -15.20
C LEU A 207 -11.02 -6.36 -16.35
N LEU A 208 -11.48 -5.90 -17.52
CA LEU A 208 -11.68 -6.73 -18.72
C LEU A 208 -10.37 -7.34 -19.22
N SER A 209 -9.26 -6.62 -19.11
CA SER A 209 -7.95 -7.11 -19.55
C SER A 209 -7.48 -8.32 -18.73
N CYS A 210 -7.93 -8.46 -17.48
CA CYS A 210 -7.59 -9.57 -16.59
C CYS A 210 -8.27 -10.88 -17.00
N TYR A 211 -9.48 -10.85 -17.56
CA TYR A 211 -10.18 -12.06 -17.93
C TYR A 211 -9.60 -12.64 -19.22
N LYS A 212 -9.23 -13.93 -19.19
CA LYS A 212 -8.73 -14.69 -20.34
C LYS A 212 -9.52 -15.99 -20.52
N GLY A 213 -9.36 -16.62 -21.69
CA GLY A 213 -9.93 -17.93 -21.97
C GLY A 213 -11.45 -18.01 -21.76
N ASP A 214 -11.89 -19.03 -21.02
CA ASP A 214 -13.31 -19.26 -20.73
C ASP A 214 -13.96 -18.14 -19.93
N ALA A 215 -13.22 -17.52 -19.01
CA ALA A 215 -13.75 -16.42 -18.22
C ALA A 215 -14.00 -15.17 -19.09
N ALA A 216 -13.12 -14.88 -20.06
CA ALA A 216 -13.33 -13.80 -21.02
C ALA A 216 -14.53 -14.07 -21.94
N ARG A 217 -14.67 -15.31 -22.44
CA ARG A 217 -15.80 -15.73 -23.27
C ARG A 217 -17.13 -15.57 -22.53
N ALA A 218 -17.19 -16.01 -21.28
CA ALA A 218 -18.38 -15.89 -20.44
C ALA A 218 -18.75 -14.41 -20.21
N LEU A 219 -17.76 -13.56 -19.94
CA LEU A 219 -17.96 -12.14 -19.69
C LEU A 219 -18.46 -11.39 -20.93
N ASN A 220 -17.83 -11.61 -22.09
CA ASN A 220 -18.26 -11.00 -23.35
C ASN A 220 -19.69 -11.40 -23.72
N THR A 221 -20.03 -12.69 -23.56
CA THR A 221 -21.40 -13.18 -23.79
C THR A 221 -22.42 -12.48 -22.89
N HIS A 222 -22.03 -12.12 -21.67
CA HIS A 222 -22.90 -11.42 -20.73
C HIS A 222 -23.03 -9.93 -21.09
N MET A 223 -21.94 -9.29 -21.50
CA MET A 223 -21.95 -7.89 -21.94
C MET A 223 -22.76 -7.68 -23.23
N GLU A 224 -22.63 -8.57 -24.20
CA GLU A 224 -23.43 -8.54 -25.44
C GLU A 224 -24.94 -8.61 -25.16
N LYS A 225 -25.34 -9.41 -24.16
CA LYS A 225 -26.74 -9.49 -23.72
C LYS A 225 -27.24 -8.21 -23.05
N LEU A 226 -26.36 -7.47 -22.37
CA LEU A 226 -26.71 -6.21 -21.70
C LEU A 226 -26.83 -5.04 -22.69
N CYS A 227 -26.06 -5.04 -23.77
CA CYS A 227 -26.11 -4.00 -24.81
C CYS A 227 -27.16 -4.23 -25.90
N SER A 228 -27.82 -5.39 -25.90
CA SER A 228 -28.83 -5.77 -26.90
C SER A 228 -30.29 -5.49 -26.46
N ASN A 229 -30.47 -4.79 -25.33
CA ASN A 229 -31.76 -4.28 -24.85
C ASN A 229 -31.78 -2.75 -24.90
#